data_AF-A0A1Y1ML09-F1
#
_entry.id   AF-A0A1Y1ML09-F1
#
_cell.length_a   1.000
_cell.length_b   1.000
_cell.length_c   1.000
_cell.angle_alpha   90.00
_cell.angle_beta   90.00
_cell.angle_gamma   90.00
#
_symmetry.space_group_name_H-M   'P 1'
#
loop_
_entity.id
_entity.type
_entity.pdbx_description
1 polymer ?
#
loop_
_entity_poly.entity_id
_entity_poly.type
_entity_poly.pdbx_seq_one_letter_code
_entity_poly.pdbx_strand_id
1 'polypeptide(L)'
;LDIPIMLGIVPNEGIIVSAALSPEKIDQMEETFETNAFHDFNLESLDLADSLRKFYFGNQTIGVETRPEITDLYTDGWFLSGADFLVQNHLAYRKQPIYFYYFDYMGSESYASLYNDASFLCGASHTD
;
A
#
# COMPACT_ATOMS: atom_id res chain seq x y z
N LEU A 1 -21.31 -20.06 -3.56
CA LEU A 1 -22.11 -19.32 -2.56
C LEU A 1 -22.48 -17.99 -3.17
N ASP A 2 -23.74 -17.61 -3.05
CA ASP A 2 -24.34 -16.41 -3.64
C ASP A 2 -24.59 -15.40 -2.52
N ILE A 3 -23.54 -14.69 -2.09
CA ILE A 3 -23.55 -13.81 -0.91
C ILE A 3 -23.13 -12.39 -1.34
N PRO A 4 -23.88 -11.34 -0.95
CA PRO A 4 -23.45 -9.95 -1.10
C PRO A 4 -22.16 -9.67 -0.33
N ILE A 5 -21.27 -8.86 -0.90
CA ILE A 5 -19.99 -8.51 -0.28
C ILE A 5 -19.92 -7.00 -0.05
N MET A 6 -19.35 -6.62 1.09
CA MET A 6 -18.88 -5.26 1.34
C MET A 6 -17.37 -5.30 1.53
N LEU A 7 -16.67 -4.42 0.83
CA LEU A 7 -15.23 -4.24 0.88
C LEU A 7 -14.93 -2.77 1.08
N GLY A 8 -13.82 -2.45 1.73
CA GLY A 8 -13.31 -1.09 1.67
C GLY A 8 -11.83 -1.02 1.91
N ILE A 9 -11.34 0.20 1.79
CA ILE A 9 -9.92 0.54 1.88
C ILE A 9 -9.78 1.91 2.56
N VAL A 10 -8.64 2.14 3.18
CA VAL A 10 -8.20 3.48 3.63
C VAL A 10 -7.12 4.06 2.70
N PRO A 11 -6.83 5.37 2.72
CA PRO A 11 -5.77 5.94 1.87
C PRO A 11 -4.38 5.37 2.16
N ASN A 12 -4.05 5.13 3.42
CA ASN A 12 -2.68 4.86 3.85
C ASN A 12 -2.51 3.43 4.38
N GLU A 13 -3.10 2.43 3.72
CA GLU A 13 -2.98 1.02 4.13
C GLU A 13 -1.51 0.57 4.24
N GLY A 14 -0.68 1.01 3.30
CA GLY A 14 0.74 0.66 3.21
C GLY A 14 1.61 1.27 4.32
N ILE A 15 1.05 2.07 5.23
CA ILE A 15 1.85 2.72 6.28
C ILE A 15 2.53 1.73 7.21
N ILE A 16 1.97 0.51 7.30
CA ILE A 16 2.53 -0.61 8.06
C ILE A 16 4.01 -0.82 7.70
N VAL A 17 4.40 -0.56 6.45
CA VAL A 17 5.80 -0.69 6.01
C VAL A 17 6.57 0.61 6.24
N SER A 18 6.11 1.71 5.66
CA SER A 18 6.85 2.99 5.66
C SER A 18 7.07 3.56 7.06
N ALA A 19 6.11 3.39 7.98
CA ALA A 19 6.25 3.85 9.36
C ALA A 19 6.98 2.86 10.28
N ALA A 20 6.97 1.56 9.97
CA ALA A 20 7.65 0.55 10.79
C ALA A 20 9.17 0.49 10.54
N LEU A 21 9.65 0.94 9.38
CA LEU A 21 11.08 0.94 9.08
C LEU A 21 11.82 2.08 9.78
N SER A 22 13.04 1.79 10.25
CA SER A 22 13.96 2.82 10.73
C SER A 22 14.49 3.65 9.54
N PRO A 23 14.92 4.90 9.75
CA PRO A 23 15.55 5.72 8.71
C PRO A 23 16.65 4.99 7.93
N GLU A 24 17.57 4.33 8.65
CA GLU A 24 18.66 3.55 8.05
C GLU A 24 18.15 2.44 7.11
N LYS A 25 17.07 1.74 7.48
CA LYS A 25 16.48 0.70 6.63
C LYS A 25 15.81 1.28 5.39
N ILE A 26 15.21 2.46 5.50
CA ILE A 26 14.60 3.14 4.36
C ILE A 26 15.68 3.61 3.39
N ASP A 27 16.77 4.19 3.89
CA ASP A 27 17.87 4.62 3.03
C ASP A 27 18.53 3.42 2.32
N GLN A 28 18.61 2.26 2.98
CA GLN A 28 19.06 1.00 2.35
C GLN A 28 18.12 0.51 1.23
N MET A 29 16.85 0.93 1.21
CA MET A 29 15.91 0.50 0.17
C MET A 29 16.31 0.99 -1.22
N GLU A 30 17.04 2.10 -1.37
CA GLU A 30 17.53 2.53 -2.69
C GLU A 30 18.35 1.42 -3.37
N GLU A 31 19.22 0.75 -2.61
CA GLU A 31 20.09 -0.31 -3.13
C GLU A 31 19.36 -1.65 -3.25
N THR A 32 18.36 -1.90 -2.40
CA THR A 32 17.67 -3.20 -2.35
C THR A 32 16.30 -3.21 -3.02
N PHE A 33 15.86 -2.08 -3.62
CA PHE A 33 14.48 -1.90 -4.08
C PHE A 33 14.02 -3.01 -5.02
N GLU A 34 14.79 -3.27 -6.08
CA GLU A 34 14.39 -4.23 -7.11
C GLU A 34 14.18 -5.63 -6.54
N THR A 35 15.08 -6.06 -5.64
CA THR A 35 15.00 -7.38 -4.98
C THR A 35 13.82 -7.44 -4.02
N ASN A 36 13.63 -6.39 -3.20
CA ASN A 36 12.52 -6.34 -2.25
C ASN A 36 11.18 -6.33 -3.00
N ALA A 37 11.01 -5.45 -3.98
CA ALA A 37 9.78 -5.35 -4.77
C ALA A 37 9.47 -6.66 -5.52
N PHE A 38 10.49 -7.33 -6.08
CA PHE A 38 10.32 -8.63 -6.71
C PHE A 38 9.70 -9.66 -5.76
N HIS A 39 10.16 -9.72 -4.51
CA HIS A 39 9.65 -10.65 -3.51
C HIS A 39 8.32 -10.20 -2.89
N ASP A 40 8.23 -8.93 -2.48
CA ASP A 40 7.09 -8.38 -1.74
C ASP A 40 5.80 -8.34 -2.57
N PHE A 41 5.94 -8.21 -3.90
CA PHE A 41 4.81 -8.19 -4.84
C PHE A 41 4.76 -9.43 -5.74
N ASN A 42 5.61 -10.42 -5.48
CA ASN A 42 5.69 -11.67 -6.25
C ASN A 42 5.72 -11.44 -7.77
N LEU A 43 6.62 -10.56 -8.20
CA LEU A 43 6.71 -10.12 -9.61
C LEU A 43 7.28 -11.24 -10.49
N GLU A 44 6.91 -11.21 -11.76
CA GLU A 44 7.39 -12.20 -12.75
C GLU A 44 8.81 -11.90 -13.24
N SER A 45 9.31 -10.67 -13.05
CA SER A 45 10.64 -10.25 -13.47
C SER A 45 11.16 -9.03 -12.68
N LEU A 46 12.47 -8.83 -12.72
CA LEU A 46 13.12 -7.62 -12.19
C LEU A 46 12.80 -6.37 -13.03
N ASP A 47 12.51 -6.52 -14.33
CA ASP A 47 12.10 -5.39 -15.19
C ASP A 47 10.78 -4.75 -14.72
N LEU A 48 9.87 -5.56 -14.16
CA LEU A 48 8.66 -5.05 -13.52
C LEU A 48 8.99 -4.29 -12.23
N ALA A 49 9.99 -4.73 -11.47
CA ALA A 49 10.44 -4.02 -10.28
C ALA A 49 10.99 -2.63 -10.65
N ASP A 50 11.81 -2.51 -11.70
CA ASP A 50 12.29 -1.21 -12.21
C ASP A 50 11.12 -0.32 -12.68
N SER A 51 10.09 -0.91 -13.28
CA SER A 51 8.88 -0.18 -13.67
C SER A 51 8.12 0.38 -12.47
N LEU A 52 7.99 -0.39 -11.37
CA LEU A 52 7.42 0.11 -10.11
C LEU A 52 8.29 1.22 -9.51
N ARG A 53 9.62 1.06 -9.51
CA ARG A 53 10.56 2.07 -9.01
C ARG A 53 10.32 3.41 -9.70
N LYS A 54 10.24 3.39 -11.04
CA LYS A 54 9.97 4.59 -11.83
C LYS A 54 8.59 5.17 -11.59
N PHE A 55 7.58 4.33 -11.38
CA PHE A 55 6.22 4.77 -11.15
C PHE A 55 6.07 5.53 -9.82
N TYR A 56 6.53 4.95 -8.71
CA TYR A 56 6.35 5.55 -7.39
C TYR A 56 7.41 6.60 -7.05
N PHE A 57 8.67 6.38 -7.44
CA PHE A 57 9.78 7.25 -7.01
C PHE A 57 10.30 8.16 -8.13
N GLY A 58 9.90 7.95 -9.38
CA GLY A 58 10.32 8.78 -10.51
C GLY A 58 11.84 8.79 -10.67
N ASN A 59 12.47 9.95 -10.46
CA ASN A 59 13.93 10.14 -10.44
C ASN A 59 14.47 10.44 -9.03
N GLN A 60 13.62 10.38 -7.99
CA GLN A 60 14.02 10.63 -6.61
C GLN A 60 14.88 9.45 -6.10
N THR A 61 15.75 9.72 -5.14
CA THR A 61 16.45 8.69 -4.38
C THR A 61 15.51 8.23 -3.26
N ILE A 62 15.34 6.92 -3.11
CA ILE A 62 14.53 6.34 -2.04
C ILE A 62 15.21 6.64 -0.70
N GLY A 63 14.47 7.27 0.21
CA GLY A 63 14.95 7.70 1.51
C GLY A 63 13.81 8.12 2.42
N VAL A 64 14.14 8.66 3.59
CA VAL A 64 13.15 9.11 4.58
C VAL A 64 12.14 10.10 3.98
N GLU A 65 12.59 10.99 3.10
CA GLU A 65 11.73 11.98 2.42
C GLU A 65 10.71 11.35 1.47
N THR A 66 10.99 10.14 0.97
CA THR A 66 10.08 9.38 0.07
C THR A 66 9.23 8.35 0.82
N ARG A 67 9.06 8.50 2.14
CA ARG A 67 8.17 7.66 2.95
C ARG A 67 6.71 7.64 2.45
N PRO A 68 6.13 8.77 2.02
CA PRO A 68 4.80 8.75 1.41
C PRO A 68 4.72 7.83 0.19
N GLU A 69 5.71 7.88 -0.71
CA GLU A 69 5.75 7.04 -1.91
C GLU A 69 5.91 5.54 -1.58
N ILE A 70 6.65 5.21 -0.50
CA ILE A 70 6.68 3.84 0.03
C ILE A 70 5.29 3.44 0.52
N THR A 71 4.58 4.34 1.21
CA THR A 71 3.20 4.09 1.67
C THR A 71 2.29 3.78 0.50
N ASP A 72 2.32 4.61 -0.55
CA ASP A 72 1.52 4.43 -1.75
C ASP A 72 1.82 3.09 -2.45
N LEU A 73 3.11 2.76 -2.62
CA LEU A 73 3.55 1.49 -3.20
C LEU A 73 2.93 0.27 -2.48
N TYR A 74 2.97 0.24 -1.15
CA TYR A 74 2.43 -0.87 -0.38
C TYR A 74 0.91 -0.80 -0.20
N THR A 75 0.30 0.39 -0.19
CA THR A 75 -1.17 0.54 -0.26
C THR A 75 -1.68 -0.13 -1.54
N ASP A 76 -1.07 0.21 -2.67
CA ASP A 76 -1.48 -0.30 -3.97
C ASP A 76 -1.19 -1.79 -4.12
N GLY A 77 0.03 -2.20 -3.75
CA GLY A 77 0.50 -3.56 -3.93
C GLY A 77 -0.14 -4.59 -3.00
N TRP A 78 -0.29 -4.28 -1.70
CA TRP A 78 -0.79 -5.25 -0.72
C TRP A 78 -2.31 -5.20 -0.52
N PHE A 79 -2.95 -4.06 -0.76
CA PHE A 79 -4.35 -3.86 -0.43
C PHE A 79 -5.22 -3.54 -1.66
N LEU A 80 -4.92 -2.46 -2.37
CA LEU A 80 -5.80 -1.98 -3.45
C LEU A 80 -5.85 -2.93 -4.64
N SER A 81 -4.72 -3.52 -5.04
CA SER A 81 -4.63 -4.53 -6.11
C SER A 81 -5.59 -5.70 -5.87
N GLY A 82 -5.57 -6.27 -4.67
CA GLY A 82 -6.45 -7.38 -4.29
C GLY A 82 -7.92 -6.95 -4.21
N ALA A 83 -8.17 -5.72 -3.73
CA ALA A 83 -9.50 -5.15 -3.64
C ALA A 83 -10.12 -4.94 -5.04
N ASP A 84 -9.39 -4.33 -5.97
CA ASP A 84 -9.83 -4.16 -7.35
C ASP A 84 -10.04 -5.53 -8.01
N PHE A 85 -9.10 -6.46 -7.88
CA PHE A 85 -9.26 -7.82 -8.43
C PHE A 85 -10.56 -8.48 -7.94
N LEU A 86 -10.88 -8.38 -6.64
CA LEU A 86 -12.11 -8.93 -6.10
C LEU A 86 -13.35 -8.25 -6.71
N VAL A 87 -13.35 -6.91 -6.80
CA VAL A 87 -14.46 -6.15 -7.38
C VAL A 87 -14.69 -6.52 -8.84
N GLN A 88 -13.64 -6.51 -9.66
CA GLN A 88 -13.72 -6.86 -11.09
C GLN A 88 -14.24 -8.28 -11.28
N ASN A 89 -13.73 -9.26 -10.53
CA ASN A 89 -14.19 -10.65 -10.61
C ASN A 89 -15.64 -10.81 -10.15
N HIS A 90 -16.05 -10.10 -9.09
CA HIS A 90 -17.42 -10.15 -8.61
C HIS A 90 -18.38 -9.59 -9.66
N LEU A 91 -18.06 -8.44 -10.26
CA LEU A 91 -18.86 -7.84 -11.33
C LEU A 91 -18.94 -8.72 -12.59
N ALA A 92 -17.87 -9.44 -12.92
CA ALA A 92 -17.82 -10.30 -14.11
C ALA A 92 -18.59 -11.62 -13.95
N TYR A 93 -18.58 -12.21 -12.75
CA TYR A 93 -19.01 -13.60 -12.55
C TYR A 93 -20.15 -13.78 -11.53
N ARG A 94 -20.55 -12.73 -10.81
CA ARG A 94 -21.59 -12.79 -9.78
C ARG A 94 -22.75 -11.86 -10.11
N LYS A 95 -23.92 -12.17 -9.54
CA LYS A 95 -25.15 -11.38 -9.70
C LYS A 95 -25.54 -10.64 -8.42
N GLN A 96 -24.96 -11.03 -7.30
CA GLN A 96 -25.22 -10.42 -6.00
C GLN A 96 -24.55 -9.04 -5.96
N PRO A 97 -25.11 -8.06 -5.22
CA PRO A 97 -24.50 -6.76 -5.12
C PRO A 97 -23.14 -6.82 -4.41
N ILE A 98 -22.25 -5.91 -4.81
CA ILE A 98 -21.01 -5.57 -4.12
C ILE A 98 -21.05 -4.11 -3.72
N TYR A 99 -20.60 -3.81 -2.51
CA TYR A 99 -20.51 -2.46 -1.96
C TYR A 99 -19.05 -2.15 -1.67
N PHE A 100 -18.58 -1.01 -2.16
CA PHE A 100 -17.23 -0.53 -1.90
C PHE A 100 -17.30 0.73 -1.04
N TYR A 101 -16.54 0.81 0.04
CA TYR A 101 -16.36 2.02 0.83
C TYR A 101 -14.90 2.49 0.81
N TYR A 102 -14.72 3.80 0.92
CA TYR A 102 -13.43 4.44 1.11
C TYR A 102 -13.49 5.19 2.43
N PHE A 103 -12.64 4.82 3.38
CA PHE A 103 -12.64 5.38 4.72
C PHE A 103 -11.42 6.29 4.91
N ASP A 104 -11.67 7.57 5.18
CA ASP A 104 -10.62 8.59 5.31
C ASP A 104 -10.91 9.53 6.50
N TYR A 105 -11.52 8.99 7.55
CA TYR A 105 -11.69 9.74 8.78
C TYR A 105 -10.46 9.54 9.67
N MET A 106 -9.69 10.61 9.87
CA MET A 106 -8.55 10.60 10.79
C MET A 106 -9.05 10.87 12.23
N GLY A 107 -8.96 9.85 13.08
CA GLY A 107 -9.26 9.94 14.50
C GLY A 107 -8.23 10.74 15.30
N SER A 108 -8.53 11.03 16.57
CA SER A 108 -7.53 11.62 17.49
C SER A 108 -6.43 10.63 17.89
N GLU A 109 -6.72 9.34 17.75
CA GLU A 109 -5.80 8.23 17.96
C GLU A 109 -5.75 7.41 16.68
N SER A 110 -4.59 6.85 16.36
CA SER A 110 -4.38 6.00 15.20
C SER A 110 -3.50 4.82 15.57
N TYR A 111 -3.74 3.64 14.98
CA TYR A 111 -2.88 2.48 15.20
C TYR A 111 -1.46 2.73 14.67
N ALA A 112 -1.31 3.60 13.65
CA ALA A 112 -0.01 3.96 13.11
C ALA A 112 0.92 4.64 14.14
N SER A 113 0.36 5.20 15.22
CA SER A 113 1.14 5.78 16.33
C SER A 113 2.01 4.75 17.07
N LEU A 114 1.76 3.45 16.88
CA LEU A 114 2.55 2.36 17.46
C LEU A 114 3.80 2.01 16.64
N TYR A 115 3.95 2.55 15.43
CA TYR A 115 5.12 2.33 14.59
C TYR A 115 6.28 3.30 14.93
N ASN A 116 7.42 3.15 14.27
CA ASN A 116 8.61 3.94 14.57
C ASN A 116 8.41 5.43 14.31
N ASP A 117 7.80 5.77 13.17
CA ASP A 117 7.46 7.16 12.84
C ASP A 117 6.32 7.19 11.82
N ALA A 118 5.16 7.68 12.25
CA ALA A 118 3.99 7.94 11.41
C ALA A 118 3.64 9.44 11.35
N SER A 119 4.58 10.33 11.71
CA SER A 119 4.33 11.77 11.78
C SER A 119 4.02 12.41 10.42
N PHE A 120 4.38 11.74 9.33
CA PHE A 120 4.10 12.15 7.96
C PHE A 120 2.71 11.73 7.46
N LEU A 121 1.95 10.95 8.24
CA LEU A 121 0.64 10.44 7.86
C LEU A 121 -0.38 11.58 7.68
N CYS A 122 -1.13 11.52 6.59
CA CYS A 122 -2.31 12.36 6.36
C CYS A 122 -3.49 11.46 6.00
N GLY A 123 -4.53 11.41 6.84
CA GLY A 123 -5.71 10.57 6.64
C GLY A 123 -5.69 9.26 7.41
N ALA A 124 -6.68 8.39 7.16
CA ALA A 124 -6.78 7.10 7.84
C ALA A 124 -5.72 6.10 7.34
N SER A 125 -5.27 5.25 8.23
CA SER A 125 -4.28 4.20 8.00
C SER A 125 -4.80 2.82 8.37
N HIS A 126 -4.03 1.77 8.06
CA HIS A 126 -4.47 0.40 8.31
C HIS A 126 -4.91 0.24 9.78
N THR A 127 -6.15 -0.21 9.98
CA THR A 127 -6.85 -0.40 11.28
C THR A 127 -7.37 0.86 12.00
N ASP A 128 -7.37 2.03 11.35
CA ASP A 128 -8.09 3.22 11.84
C ASP A 128 -9.61 3.16 11.62
#